data_AF-A0A521UFR4-F1
#
_entry.id   AF-A0A521UFR4-F1
#
_cell.length_a   1.000
_cell.length_b   1.000
_cell.length_c   1.000
_cell.angle_alpha   90.00
_cell.angle_beta   90.00
_cell.angle_gamma   90.00
#
_symmetry.space_group_name_H-M   'P 1'
#
loop_
_entity.id
_entity.type
_entity.pdbx_description
1 polymer ?
#
loop_
_entity_poly.entity_id
_entity_poly.type
_entity_poly.pdbx_seq_one_letter_code
_entity_poly.pdbx_strand_id
1 'polypeptide(L)'
;MSWLLVGTMALCLIPWLTSLFVEGGARIRWRLEDSREAELTVDGQGVFREATVHATVPAVRRSRAPGLLRAMAYSCWFLGQMVIPGFLVWCVGLLMLDRLQNSPSMLAMLASFFPGAVCAALLWRAGSSLVRGERIHADEATRQAATVIVAYNGLVIVAAGAWFSAHRHEEYLLGCVAYAVVSIVHVLAVRRAFVAHRDEYPAEPAQP
;
A
#
# COMPACT_ATOMS: atom_id res chain seq x y z
N MET A 1 13.39 -13.70 -24.37
CA MET A 1 13.56 -12.44 -23.61
C MET A 1 12.33 -11.52 -23.64
N SER A 2 11.31 -11.75 -24.47
CA SER A 2 10.12 -10.87 -24.62
C SER A 2 9.05 -11.03 -23.52
N TRP A 3 8.78 -12.25 -23.05
CA TRP A 3 7.64 -12.51 -22.15
C TRP A 3 7.79 -11.99 -20.72
N LEU A 4 9.00 -12.04 -20.14
CA LEU A 4 9.27 -11.48 -18.81
C LEU A 4 9.07 -9.95 -18.79
N LEU A 5 9.52 -9.27 -19.85
CA LEU A 5 9.39 -7.83 -19.97
C LEU A 5 7.92 -7.44 -20.16
N VAL A 6 7.18 -8.15 -21.02
CA VAL A 6 5.73 -7.96 -21.21
C VAL A 6 4.97 -8.21 -19.90
N GLY A 7 5.28 -9.29 -19.17
CA GLY A 7 4.67 -9.58 -17.86
C GLY A 7 4.96 -8.48 -16.83
N THR A 8 6.19 -7.99 -16.77
CA THR A 8 6.57 -6.89 -15.87
C THR A 8 5.86 -5.59 -16.22
N MET A 9 5.75 -5.26 -17.52
CA MET A 9 5.01 -4.07 -17.97
C MET A 9 3.52 -4.19 -17.67
N ALA A 10 2.91 -5.37 -17.85
CA ALA A 10 1.51 -5.62 -17.52
C ALA A 10 1.25 -5.45 -16.01
N LEU A 11 2.15 -5.91 -15.14
CA LEU A 11 2.08 -5.70 -13.69
C LEU A 11 2.23 -4.22 -13.30
N CYS A 12 2.95 -3.41 -14.07
CA CYS A 12 3.04 -1.97 -13.81
C CYS A 12 1.78 -1.20 -14.27
N LEU A 13 0.98 -1.80 -15.15
CA LEU A 13 -0.21 -1.17 -15.73
C LEU A 13 -1.34 -1.03 -14.72
N ILE A 14 -1.58 -2.02 -13.84
CA ILE A 14 -2.69 -1.98 -12.88
C ILE A 14 -2.52 -0.84 -11.86
N PRO A 15 -1.37 -0.66 -11.19
CA PRO A 15 -1.17 0.49 -10.30
C PRO A 15 -1.23 1.83 -11.03
N TRP A 16 -0.76 1.87 -12.28
CA TRP A 16 -0.86 3.07 -13.11
C TRP A 16 -2.31 3.43 -13.44
N LEU A 17 -3.12 2.49 -13.92
CA LEU A 17 -4.55 2.69 -14.17
C LEU A 17 -5.28 3.08 -12.88
N THR A 18 -4.99 2.41 -11.78
CA THR A 18 -5.55 2.73 -10.45
C THR A 18 -5.22 4.17 -10.07
N SER A 19 -3.99 4.63 -10.31
CA SER A 19 -3.61 6.02 -10.07
C SER A 19 -4.45 6.99 -10.89
N LEU A 20 -4.74 6.69 -12.16
CA LEU A 20 -5.55 7.57 -13.02
C LEU A 20 -7.00 7.69 -12.52
N PHE A 21 -7.62 6.57 -12.13
CA PHE A 21 -9.00 6.57 -11.64
C PHE A 21 -9.13 7.17 -10.24
N VAL A 22 -8.25 6.79 -9.31
CA VAL A 22 -8.30 7.25 -7.91
C VAL A 22 -7.87 8.71 -7.82
N GLU A 23 -6.80 9.13 -8.50
CA GLU A 23 -6.43 10.56 -8.54
C GLU A 23 -7.50 11.39 -9.25
N GLY A 24 -8.13 10.87 -10.31
CA GLY A 24 -9.18 11.59 -11.04
C GLY A 24 -10.35 12.00 -10.14
N GLY A 25 -10.85 11.07 -9.31
CA GLY A 25 -11.93 11.33 -8.35
C GLY A 25 -11.47 12.07 -7.09
N ALA A 26 -10.28 11.75 -6.59
CA ALA A 26 -9.72 12.35 -5.37
C ALA A 26 -9.25 13.79 -5.55
N ARG A 27 -8.91 14.20 -6.78
CA ARG A 27 -8.54 15.59 -7.10
C ARG A 27 -9.55 16.56 -6.54
N ILE A 28 -10.85 16.27 -6.60
CA ILE A 28 -11.92 17.16 -6.09
C ILE A 28 -11.82 17.38 -4.57
N ARG A 29 -11.35 16.39 -3.80
CA ARG A 29 -11.27 16.47 -2.33
C ARG A 29 -10.03 17.22 -1.85
N TRP A 30 -8.86 16.88 -2.39
CA TRP A 30 -7.64 17.69 -2.19
C TRP A 30 -7.83 19.14 -2.62
N ARG A 31 -8.60 19.36 -3.70
CA ARG A 31 -9.00 20.69 -4.19
C ARG A 31 -9.88 21.48 -3.25
N LEU A 32 -10.55 20.86 -2.29
CA LEU A 32 -11.44 21.52 -1.31
C LEU A 32 -10.70 21.79 0.00
N GLU A 33 -9.87 20.85 0.46
CA GLU A 33 -9.05 21.02 1.66
C GLU A 33 -7.92 22.04 1.46
N ASP A 34 -7.14 21.95 0.38
CA ASP A 34 -6.08 22.93 0.10
C ASP A 34 -6.65 24.34 -0.17
N SER A 35 -7.85 24.45 -0.76
CA SER A 35 -8.49 25.76 -0.96
C SER A 35 -9.02 26.35 0.35
N ARG A 36 -9.50 25.52 1.28
CA ARG A 36 -9.95 25.98 2.59
C ARG A 36 -8.76 26.42 3.44
N GLU A 37 -7.64 25.70 3.36
CA GLU A 37 -6.39 26.06 4.03
C GLU A 37 -5.78 27.33 3.43
N ALA A 38 -5.81 27.47 2.09
CA ALA A 38 -5.44 28.72 1.43
C ALA A 38 -6.37 29.89 1.84
N GLU A 39 -7.69 29.68 1.93
CA GLU A 39 -8.65 30.69 2.42
C GLU A 39 -8.38 31.08 3.88
N LEU A 40 -8.15 30.11 4.77
CA LEU A 40 -7.84 30.35 6.19
C LEU A 40 -6.50 31.08 6.40
N THR A 41 -5.48 30.72 5.62
CA THR A 41 -4.16 31.39 5.66
C THR A 41 -4.25 32.81 5.10
N VAL A 42 -5.12 33.03 4.10
CA VAL A 42 -5.40 34.33 3.49
C VAL A 42 -6.19 35.25 4.44
N ASP A 43 -7.22 34.73 5.12
CA ASP A 43 -8.01 35.49 6.10
C ASP A 43 -7.21 35.82 7.37
N GLY A 44 -6.30 34.93 7.78
CA GLY A 44 -5.48 35.10 8.99
C GLY A 44 -4.36 36.13 8.88
N GLN A 45 -3.95 36.54 7.67
CA GLN A 45 -2.78 37.41 7.49
C GLN A 45 -3.07 38.85 7.06
N GLY A 46 -4.29 39.19 6.64
CA GLY A 46 -4.66 40.56 6.29
C GLY A 46 -3.82 41.14 5.14
N VAL A 47 -4.46 41.51 4.03
CA VAL A 47 -3.85 42.14 2.84
C VAL A 47 -3.36 41.14 1.78
N PHE A 48 -4.20 40.17 1.40
CA PHE A 48 -4.16 39.65 0.04
C PHE A 48 -5.36 40.16 -0.75
N ARG A 49 -5.09 40.80 -1.90
CA ARG A 49 -6.12 41.23 -2.84
C ARG A 49 -6.83 39.99 -3.41
N GLU A 50 -8.15 40.06 -3.51
CA GLU A 50 -9.07 39.07 -4.10
C GLU A 50 -8.53 38.40 -5.40
N ALA A 51 -7.79 39.16 -6.21
CA ALA A 51 -7.10 38.66 -7.42
C ALA A 51 -6.05 37.55 -7.15
N THR A 52 -5.38 37.57 -6.00
CA THR A 52 -4.37 36.57 -5.58
C THR A 52 -5.04 35.27 -5.15
N VAL A 53 -6.19 35.35 -4.50
CA VAL A 53 -7.04 34.18 -4.19
C VAL A 53 -7.55 33.56 -5.47
N HIS A 54 -8.06 34.38 -6.40
CA HIS A 54 -8.52 33.96 -7.72
C HIS A 54 -7.43 33.39 -8.63
N ALA A 55 -6.13 33.68 -8.41
CA ALA A 55 -5.03 33.11 -9.18
C ALA A 55 -4.41 31.87 -8.52
N THR A 56 -4.28 31.90 -7.19
CA THR A 56 -3.64 30.83 -6.39
C THR A 56 -4.57 29.63 -6.24
N VAL A 57 -5.87 29.83 -5.99
CA VAL A 57 -6.84 28.74 -5.85
C VAL A 57 -6.94 27.90 -7.14
N PRO A 58 -6.99 28.46 -8.36
CA PRO A 58 -6.94 27.66 -9.59
C PRO A 58 -5.59 26.98 -9.87
N ALA A 59 -4.47 27.57 -9.44
CA ALA A 59 -3.13 26.98 -9.61
C ALA A 59 -2.94 25.78 -8.68
N VAL A 60 -3.37 25.90 -7.42
CA VAL A 60 -3.42 24.82 -6.43
C VAL A 60 -4.47 23.77 -6.82
N ARG A 61 -5.59 24.17 -7.45
CA ARG A 61 -6.56 23.22 -8.03
C ARG A 61 -6.00 22.34 -9.17
N ARG A 62 -4.85 22.72 -9.75
CA ARG A 62 -4.16 21.99 -10.82
C ARG A 62 -2.98 21.13 -10.31
N SER A 63 -2.54 21.27 -9.05
CA SER A 63 -1.44 20.46 -8.53
C SER A 63 -1.88 19.01 -8.30
N ARG A 64 -0.99 18.07 -8.65
CA ARG A 64 -1.15 16.66 -8.31
C ARG A 64 -0.72 16.46 -6.85
N ALA A 65 -1.11 15.33 -6.25
CA ALA A 65 -0.57 14.93 -4.95
C ALA A 65 0.98 14.95 -4.97
N PRO A 66 1.62 15.31 -3.84
CA PRO A 66 3.08 15.29 -3.70
C PRO A 66 3.71 14.02 -4.27
N GLY A 67 4.85 14.17 -4.95
CA GLY A 67 5.51 13.07 -5.66
C GLY A 67 5.77 11.85 -4.78
N LEU A 68 6.15 12.11 -3.52
CA LEU A 68 6.41 11.07 -2.51
C LEU A 68 5.14 10.28 -2.13
N LEU A 69 4.02 10.96 -1.88
CA LEU A 69 2.73 10.32 -1.59
C LEU A 69 2.26 9.44 -2.76
N ARG A 70 2.41 9.91 -3.99
CA ARG A 70 2.07 9.11 -5.18
C ARG A 70 2.96 7.89 -5.31
N ALA A 71 4.27 8.03 -5.06
CA ALA A 71 5.20 6.91 -5.09
C ALA A 71 4.82 5.85 -4.04
N MET A 72 4.38 6.28 -2.84
CA MET A 72 3.90 5.40 -1.79
C MET A 72 2.60 4.71 -2.17
N ALA A 73 1.60 5.47 -2.62
CA ALA A 73 0.34 4.89 -3.08
C ALA A 73 0.56 3.90 -4.23
N TYR A 74 1.44 4.22 -5.17
CA TYR A 74 1.84 3.33 -6.26
C TYR A 74 2.44 2.03 -5.72
N SER A 75 3.35 2.12 -4.76
CA SER A 75 3.96 0.93 -4.13
C SER A 75 2.93 0.07 -3.39
N CYS A 76 1.98 0.70 -2.69
CA CYS A 76 0.87 0.02 -2.02
C CYS A 76 -0.05 -0.71 -3.02
N TRP A 77 -0.41 -0.09 -4.14
CA TRP A 77 -1.19 -0.74 -5.19
C TRP A 77 -0.41 -1.84 -5.91
N PHE A 78 0.88 -1.62 -6.15
CA PHE A 78 1.77 -2.61 -6.78
C PHE A 78 1.89 -3.88 -5.94
N LEU A 79 1.90 -3.77 -4.61
CA LEU A 79 1.83 -4.93 -3.74
C LEU A 79 0.39 -5.46 -3.60
N GLY A 80 -0.61 -4.58 -3.55
CA GLY A 80 -2.01 -4.96 -3.46
C GLY A 80 -2.50 -5.81 -4.63
N GLN A 81 -2.00 -5.57 -5.86
CA GLN A 81 -2.34 -6.39 -7.01
C GLN A 81 -1.83 -7.83 -6.93
N MET A 82 -0.88 -8.15 -6.03
CA MET A 82 -0.36 -9.51 -5.85
C MET A 82 -1.43 -10.50 -5.39
N VAL A 83 -2.59 -10.00 -4.93
CA VAL A 83 -3.78 -10.83 -4.66
C VAL A 83 -4.22 -11.64 -5.87
N ILE A 84 -4.18 -11.08 -7.07
CA ILE A 84 -4.66 -11.75 -8.29
C ILE A 84 -3.75 -12.92 -8.66
N PRO A 85 -2.43 -12.73 -8.91
CA PRO A 85 -1.55 -13.85 -9.20
C PRO A 85 -1.47 -14.83 -8.02
N GLY A 86 -1.49 -14.35 -6.78
CA GLY A 86 -1.53 -15.20 -5.59
C GLY A 86 -2.78 -16.09 -5.54
N PHE A 87 -3.94 -15.55 -5.88
CA PHE A 87 -5.20 -16.30 -5.94
C PHE A 87 -5.17 -17.36 -7.05
N LEU A 88 -4.61 -17.04 -8.22
CA LEU A 88 -4.47 -18.01 -9.31
C LEU A 88 -3.57 -19.18 -8.89
N VAL A 89 -2.43 -18.90 -8.25
CA VAL A 89 -1.54 -19.93 -7.72
C VAL A 89 -2.23 -20.76 -6.65
N TRP A 90 -3.01 -20.13 -5.77
CA TRP A 90 -3.81 -20.82 -4.75
C TRP A 90 -4.86 -21.76 -5.36
N CYS A 91 -5.60 -21.32 -6.38
CA CYS A 91 -6.55 -22.15 -7.12
C CYS A 91 -5.88 -23.36 -7.77
N VAL A 92 -4.72 -23.17 -8.40
CA VAL A 92 -3.94 -24.29 -8.96
C VAL A 92 -3.53 -25.27 -7.86
N GLY A 93 -3.05 -24.77 -6.71
CA GLY A 93 -2.69 -25.61 -5.58
C GLY A 93 -3.88 -26.42 -5.04
N LEU A 94 -5.09 -25.84 -5.00
CA LEU A 94 -6.31 -26.57 -4.64
C LEU A 94 -6.62 -27.70 -5.63
N LEU A 95 -6.52 -27.44 -6.93
CA LEU A 95 -6.76 -28.45 -7.98
C LEU A 95 -5.73 -29.58 -7.93
N MET A 96 -4.53 -29.31 -7.41
CA MET A 96 -3.45 -30.29 -7.28
C MET A 96 -3.44 -31.01 -5.91
N LEU A 97 -4.35 -30.67 -5.00
CA LEU A 97 -4.32 -31.17 -3.61
C LEU A 97 -4.40 -32.70 -3.54
N ASP A 98 -5.30 -33.31 -4.34
CA ASP A 98 -5.45 -34.76 -4.44
C ASP A 98 -4.21 -35.46 -5.02
N ARG A 99 -3.50 -34.79 -5.94
CA ARG A 99 -2.31 -35.37 -6.58
C ARG A 99 -1.05 -35.26 -5.73
N LEU A 100 -0.99 -34.27 -4.85
CA LEU A 100 0.15 -33.96 -3.99
C LEU A 100 0.02 -34.59 -2.59
N GLN A 101 -0.76 -35.67 -2.48
CA GLN A 101 -0.88 -36.54 -1.31
C GLN A 101 -1.20 -35.81 0.00
N ASN A 102 -2.12 -34.83 -0.01
CA ASN A 102 -2.58 -34.13 1.21
C ASN A 102 -1.44 -33.72 2.16
N SER A 103 -0.29 -33.29 1.60
CA SER A 103 0.86 -32.95 2.42
C SER A 103 0.51 -31.77 3.35
N PRO A 104 0.81 -31.84 4.65
CA PRO A 104 0.59 -30.73 5.57
C PRO A 104 1.33 -29.45 5.15
N SER A 105 2.46 -29.57 4.45
CA SER A 105 3.18 -28.41 3.89
C SER A 105 2.41 -27.71 2.76
N MET A 106 1.69 -28.47 1.93
CA MET A 106 0.84 -27.93 0.87
C MET A 106 -0.37 -27.18 1.47
N LEU A 107 -1.00 -27.76 2.48
CA LEU A 107 -2.10 -27.11 3.21
C LEU A 107 -1.64 -25.82 3.89
N ALA A 108 -0.45 -25.82 4.51
CA ALA A 108 0.14 -24.62 5.11
C ALA A 108 0.43 -23.53 4.07
N MET A 109 0.91 -23.90 2.89
CA MET A 109 1.13 -22.98 1.77
C MET A 109 -0.18 -22.41 1.22
N LEU A 110 -1.24 -23.23 1.11
CA LEU A 110 -2.56 -22.76 0.70
C LEU A 110 -3.20 -21.83 1.75
N ALA A 111 -3.07 -22.17 3.03
CA ALA A 111 -3.56 -21.33 4.12
C ALA A 111 -2.83 -19.97 4.18
N SER A 112 -1.57 -19.93 3.74
CA SER A 112 -0.74 -18.73 3.67
C SER A 112 -1.26 -17.66 2.69
N PHE A 113 -2.15 -18.03 1.75
CA PHE A 113 -2.80 -17.08 0.86
C PHE A 113 -3.67 -16.07 1.63
N PHE A 114 -4.43 -16.49 2.64
CA PHE A 114 -5.41 -15.62 3.31
C PHE A 114 -4.78 -14.43 4.04
N PRO A 115 -3.74 -14.60 4.88
CA PRO A 115 -3.04 -13.47 5.48
C PRO A 115 -2.44 -12.54 4.42
N GLY A 116 -1.86 -13.10 3.34
CA GLY A 116 -1.35 -12.33 2.21
C GLY A 116 -2.43 -11.50 1.51
N ALA A 117 -3.61 -12.08 1.30
CA ALA A 117 -4.74 -11.40 0.68
C ALA A 117 -5.29 -10.26 1.54
N VAL A 118 -5.38 -10.48 2.85
CA VAL A 118 -5.75 -9.43 3.81
C VAL A 118 -4.73 -8.29 3.78
N CYS A 119 -3.43 -8.59 3.80
CA CYS A 119 -2.38 -7.57 3.70
C CYS A 119 -2.48 -6.77 2.40
N ALA A 120 -2.68 -7.45 1.27
CA ALA A 120 -2.82 -6.82 -0.04
C ALA A 120 -4.05 -5.87 -0.09
N ALA A 121 -5.18 -6.29 0.47
CA ALA A 121 -6.38 -5.45 0.55
C ALA A 121 -6.17 -4.22 1.44
N LEU A 122 -5.49 -4.38 2.59
CA LEU A 122 -5.15 -3.27 3.48
C LEU A 122 -4.18 -2.28 2.83
N LEU A 123 -3.16 -2.77 2.11
CA LEU A 123 -2.25 -1.92 1.34
C LEU A 123 -3.00 -1.20 0.22
N TRP A 124 -3.88 -1.88 -0.50
CA TRP A 124 -4.71 -1.25 -1.53
C TRP A 124 -5.59 -0.13 -0.95
N ARG A 125 -6.21 -0.37 0.21
CA ARG A 125 -6.98 0.62 0.94
C ARG A 125 -6.11 1.79 1.39
N ALA A 126 -4.93 1.52 1.95
CA ALA A 126 -3.98 2.54 2.37
C ALA A 126 -3.56 3.43 1.18
N GLY A 127 -3.13 2.84 0.06
CA GLY A 127 -2.77 3.59 -1.16
C GLY A 127 -3.93 4.43 -1.70
N SER A 128 -5.15 3.88 -1.68
CA SER A 128 -6.36 4.59 -2.13
C SER A 128 -6.72 5.75 -1.20
N SER A 129 -6.71 5.54 0.11
CA SER A 129 -7.00 6.58 1.11
C SER A 129 -5.92 7.66 1.15
N LEU A 130 -4.64 7.29 0.95
CA LEU A 130 -3.54 8.24 0.76
C LEU A 130 -3.82 9.16 -0.41
N VAL A 131 -4.20 8.63 -1.57
CA VAL A 131 -4.49 9.47 -2.74
C VAL A 131 -5.81 10.20 -2.62
N ARG A 132 -6.72 9.79 -1.74
CA ARG A 132 -7.99 10.50 -1.46
C ARG A 132 -7.88 11.61 -0.42
N GLY A 133 -6.75 11.74 0.27
CA GLY A 133 -6.60 12.66 1.40
C GLY A 133 -7.31 12.20 2.67
N GLU A 134 -7.80 10.95 2.70
CA GLU A 134 -8.52 10.38 3.85
C GLU A 134 -7.52 9.95 4.94
N ARG A 135 -6.85 10.91 5.60
CA ARG A 135 -5.71 10.68 6.49
C ARG A 135 -5.98 9.64 7.58
N ILE A 136 -7.12 9.73 8.26
CA ILE A 136 -7.49 8.80 9.34
C ILE A 136 -7.62 7.37 8.79
N HIS A 137 -8.26 7.20 7.63
CA HIS A 137 -8.42 5.90 6.99
C HIS A 137 -7.10 5.35 6.44
N ALA A 138 -6.22 6.22 5.94
CA ALA A 138 -4.89 5.86 5.48
C ALA A 138 -4.01 5.38 6.64
N ASP A 139 -4.02 6.09 7.78
CA ASP A 139 -3.28 5.68 8.98
C ASP A 139 -3.77 4.33 9.49
N GLU A 140 -5.08 4.18 9.66
CA GLU A 140 -5.68 2.96 10.18
C GLU A 140 -5.38 1.77 9.27
N ALA A 141 -5.56 1.91 7.95
CA ALA A 141 -5.24 0.85 7.00
C ALA A 141 -3.74 0.51 7.00
N THR A 142 -2.85 1.51 7.13
CA THR A 142 -1.39 1.29 7.18
C THR A 142 -0.98 0.60 8.48
N ARG A 143 -1.57 0.97 9.62
CA ARG A 143 -1.32 0.31 10.92
C ARG A 143 -1.82 -1.13 10.94
N GLN A 144 -3.00 -1.38 10.40
CA GLN A 144 -3.55 -2.72 10.24
C GLN A 144 -2.64 -3.55 9.32
N ALA A 145 -2.24 -3.01 8.15
CA ALA A 145 -1.33 -3.68 7.24
C ALA A 145 0.01 -4.01 7.93
N ALA A 146 0.61 -3.05 8.64
CA ALA A 146 1.85 -3.26 9.36
C ALA A 146 1.73 -4.35 10.43
N THR A 147 0.64 -4.35 11.19
CA THR A 147 0.38 -5.35 12.23
C THR A 147 0.26 -6.75 11.63
N VAL A 148 -0.55 -6.92 10.59
CA VAL A 148 -0.74 -8.22 9.95
C VAL A 148 0.54 -8.69 9.26
N ILE A 149 1.22 -7.82 8.51
CA ILE A 149 2.48 -8.15 7.81
C ILE A 149 3.56 -8.57 8.81
N VAL A 150 3.77 -7.80 9.89
CA VAL A 150 4.80 -8.11 10.89
C VAL A 150 4.46 -9.40 11.64
N ALA A 151 3.21 -9.56 12.08
CA ALA A 151 2.81 -10.76 12.82
C ALA A 151 2.93 -12.03 11.96
N TYR A 152 2.39 -12.00 10.74
CA TYR A 152 2.39 -13.14 9.84
C TYR A 152 3.80 -13.48 9.35
N ASN A 153 4.57 -12.48 8.89
CA ASN A 153 5.94 -12.75 8.42
C ASN A 153 6.89 -13.12 9.57
N GLY A 154 6.68 -12.59 10.79
CA GLY A 154 7.37 -13.05 11.98
C GLY A 154 7.11 -14.53 12.27
N LEU A 155 5.85 -14.97 12.16
CA LEU A 155 5.49 -16.37 12.29
C LEU A 155 6.14 -17.24 11.20
N VAL A 156 6.14 -16.78 9.94
CA VAL A 156 6.79 -17.48 8.81
C VAL A 156 8.29 -17.63 9.05
N ILE A 157 8.98 -16.59 9.54
CA ILE A 157 10.41 -16.67 9.86
C ILE A 157 10.68 -17.69 10.96
N VAL A 158 9.89 -17.68 12.04
CA VAL A 158 10.04 -18.65 13.15
C VAL A 158 9.77 -20.08 12.65
N ALA A 159 8.70 -20.28 11.87
CA ALA A 159 8.35 -21.59 11.32
C ALA A 159 9.41 -22.10 10.34
N ALA A 160 9.94 -21.22 9.47
CA ALA A 160 11.02 -21.55 8.54
C ALA A 160 12.32 -21.91 9.29
N GLY A 161 12.66 -21.17 10.35
CA GLY A 161 13.81 -21.47 11.20
C GLY A 161 13.67 -22.81 11.93
N ALA A 162 12.49 -23.10 12.49
CA ALA A 162 12.20 -24.39 13.12
C ALA A 162 12.28 -25.53 12.10
N TRP A 163 11.69 -25.36 10.91
CA TRP A 163 11.75 -26.35 9.84
C TRP A 163 13.18 -26.61 9.38
N PHE A 164 13.96 -25.54 9.18
CA PHE A 164 15.37 -25.63 8.80
C PHE A 164 16.19 -26.36 9.86
N SER A 165 15.97 -26.07 11.14
CA SER A 165 16.67 -26.76 12.24
C SER A 165 16.42 -28.27 12.24
N ALA A 166 15.22 -28.69 11.82
CA ALA A 166 14.82 -30.09 11.76
C ALA A 166 15.25 -30.82 10.46
N HIS A 167 15.23 -30.14 9.31
CA HIS A 167 15.39 -30.79 7.98
C HIS A 167 16.60 -30.32 7.16
N ARG A 168 17.29 -29.25 7.58
CA ARG A 168 18.52 -28.70 6.96
C ARG A 168 18.45 -28.36 5.46
N HIS A 169 17.28 -28.00 4.94
CA HIS A 169 17.13 -27.51 3.56
C HIS A 169 17.37 -25.99 3.48
N GLU A 170 18.55 -25.58 3.02
CA GLU A 170 18.99 -24.17 2.97
C GLU A 170 18.21 -23.30 1.99
N GLU A 171 17.81 -23.85 0.85
CA GLU A 171 17.20 -23.08 -0.25
C GLU A 171 15.83 -22.49 0.11
N TYR A 172 15.03 -23.22 0.90
CA TYR A 172 13.71 -22.77 1.36
C TYR A 172 13.82 -21.66 2.42
N LEU A 173 14.87 -21.70 3.25
CA LEU A 173 15.07 -20.71 4.30
C LEU A 173 15.36 -19.33 3.70
N LEU A 174 16.25 -19.27 2.70
CA LEU A 174 16.64 -17.99 2.10
C LEU A 174 15.45 -17.28 1.43
N GLY A 175 14.65 -18.01 0.66
CA GLY A 175 13.48 -17.46 -0.03
C GLY A 175 12.42 -16.93 0.94
N CYS A 176 12.04 -17.73 1.94
CA CYS A 176 11.03 -17.35 2.94
C CYS A 176 11.49 -16.16 3.78
N VAL A 177 12.75 -16.16 4.25
CA VAL A 177 13.29 -15.08 5.09
C VAL A 177 13.48 -13.79 4.28
N ALA A 178 14.05 -13.86 3.06
CA ALA A 178 14.26 -12.68 2.24
C ALA A 178 12.93 -11.98 1.90
N TYR A 179 11.91 -12.74 1.49
CA TYR A 179 10.59 -12.19 1.20
C TYR A 179 9.94 -11.57 2.45
N ALA A 180 10.01 -12.26 3.59
CA ALA A 180 9.47 -11.78 4.86
C ALA A 180 10.12 -10.45 5.30
N VAL A 181 11.44 -10.38 5.21
CA VAL A 181 12.21 -9.17 5.55
C VAL A 181 11.85 -8.02 4.61
N VAL A 182 11.80 -8.24 3.30
CA VAL A 182 11.45 -7.20 2.32
C VAL A 182 10.04 -6.66 2.58
N SER A 183 9.08 -7.54 2.88
CA SER A 183 7.70 -7.16 3.17
C SER A 183 7.59 -6.30 4.45
N ILE A 184 8.31 -6.68 5.51
CA ILE A 184 8.37 -5.92 6.77
C ILE A 184 9.02 -4.55 6.54
N VAL A 185 10.18 -4.51 5.87
CA VAL A 185 10.88 -3.25 5.59
C VAL A 185 10.00 -2.32 4.78
N HIS A 186 9.32 -2.84 3.76
CA HIS A 186 8.41 -2.06 2.94
C HIS A 186 7.30 -1.40 3.76
N VAL A 187 6.56 -2.18 4.57
CA VAL A 187 5.43 -1.61 5.32
C VAL A 187 5.89 -0.62 6.41
N LEU A 188 7.06 -0.85 7.00
CA LEU A 188 7.66 0.10 7.95
C LEU A 188 8.10 1.39 7.26
N ALA A 189 8.65 1.31 6.04
CA ALA A 189 9.02 2.49 5.25
C ALA A 189 7.78 3.32 4.87
N VAL A 190 6.70 2.67 4.40
CA VAL A 190 5.42 3.33 4.10
C VAL A 190 4.88 4.02 5.35
N ARG A 191 4.85 3.33 6.49
CA ARG A 191 4.38 3.91 7.76
C ARG A 191 5.24 5.08 8.22
N ARG A 192 6.57 4.96 8.17
CA ARG A 192 7.50 6.03 8.57
C ARG A 192 7.28 7.28 7.72
N ALA A 193 7.17 7.12 6.43
CA ALA A 193 6.96 8.25 5.55
C ALA A 193 5.58 8.89 5.70
N PHE A 194 4.56 8.08 6.00
CA PHE A 194 3.25 8.62 6.36
C PHE A 194 3.32 9.47 7.63
N VAL A 195 4.02 9.00 8.67
CA VAL A 195 4.24 9.78 9.91
C VAL A 195 5.00 11.07 9.61
N ALA A 196 6.07 11.01 8.81
CA ALA A 196 6.84 12.20 8.44
C ALA A 196 5.98 13.25 7.71
N HIS A 197 5.09 12.82 6.80
CA HIS A 197 4.15 13.73 6.14
C HIS A 197 3.02 14.23 7.04
N ARG A 198 2.64 13.47 8.08
CA ARG A 198 1.67 13.94 9.08
C ARG A 198 2.20 15.14 9.86
N ASP A 199 3.49 15.12 10.19
CA ASP A 199 4.12 16.16 11.01
C ASP A 199 4.35 17.45 10.20
N GLU A 200 4.45 17.35 8.86
CA GLU A 200 4.51 18.52 7.95
C GLU A 200 3.17 19.25 7.78
N TYR A 201 2.05 18.55 8.00
CA TYR A 201 0.69 19.09 7.82
C TYR A 201 -0.22 18.59 8.95
N PRO A 202 -0.24 19.24 10.13
CA PRO A 202 -1.05 18.80 11.26
C PRO A 202 -2.54 18.75 10.87
N ALA A 203 -3.25 17.71 11.31
CA ALA A 203 -4.70 17.64 11.12
C ALA A 203 -5.37 18.82 11.82
N GLU A 204 -6.33 19.48 11.16
CA GLU A 204 -7.15 20.48 11.82
C GLU A 204 -7.80 19.87 13.08
N PRO A 205 -7.82 20.61 14.20
CA PRO A 205 -8.55 20.16 15.38
C PRO A 205 -9.99 19.89 14.99
N ALA A 206 -10.51 18.73 15.40
CA ALA A 206 -11.90 18.37 15.15
C ALA A 206 -12.80 19.53 15.60
N GLN A 207 -13.50 20.15 14.64
CA GLN A 207 -14.45 21.21 14.96
C GLN A 207 -15.56 20.58 15.81
N PRO A 208 -15.87 21.15 16.99
CA PRO A 208 -16.80 20.58 17.96
C PRO A 208 -18.24 20.52 17.46
#